data_AF-A0A8I3WC06-F1
#
_entry.id   AF-A0A8I3WC06-F1
#
_cell.length_a   1.000
_cell.length_b   1.000
_cell.length_c   1.000
_cell.angle_alpha   90.00
_cell.angle_beta   90.00
_cell.angle_gamma   90.00
#
_symmetry.space_group_name_H-M   'P 1'
#
loop_
_entity.id
_entity.type
_entity.pdbx_description
1 polymer ?
#
loop_
_entity_poly.entity_id
_entity_poly.type
_entity_poly.pdbx_seq_one_letter_code
_entity_poly.pdbx_strand_id
1 'polypeptide(L)'
;MKPKLMYQELKVPAEEPASELPMNEIEAWKAAEKKARWVLLVLILAVVGFGALMTQLFLWEYGDLHLFGPNQRPAPCYDPCEAVLVESIPEGLDFPNASMGNPSTSQAWLGLLAGARSSLDIASFYWTLTNDDTHTQEPSAQQGEEVLQQLQTLAPKGVNVRITVSKPNGPQPQADLQALLQSGAQVRMVDMQKLTHGVLHTKFWVVDQMHFYLGSANMDWRSLTQVKELGVVMYNCSCLARDLTKIFEAYWFLGQAGSSIPSTWPRPYDTRYNQETPMEICLNGTPALAYLASAPPPLCPSGRTPDLKALLNVVDSARSFIYIAVMNYLPTLEFSHPRRFWPAIDDELRRAAYERGVKVRLLVSCWGHSDPSIRAFLLSLAALRDNHTHSDIQVVSTASGHPSAPVWGSPGDTAFMEVVCHLTRMVHSEPRHSGETMGQVGRRGHREGLGLGFGGRERGSGPGWRRPRQRGWGQDWGGGTGRRVGTRTGGVSR
;
A
#
# COMPACT_ATOMS: atom_id res chain seq x y z
N MET A 1 8.09 56.26 -12.44
CA MET A 1 7.56 54.87 -12.41
C MET A 1 7.33 54.44 -10.97
N LYS A 2 6.18 53.82 -10.67
CA LYS A 2 5.96 52.90 -9.53
C LYS A 2 4.88 51.91 -10.00
N PRO A 3 5.10 50.58 -9.95
CA PRO A 3 4.05 49.63 -10.32
C PRO A 3 2.94 49.63 -9.26
N LYS A 4 1.68 49.78 -9.67
CA LYS A 4 0.52 49.52 -8.81
C LYS A 4 0.20 48.03 -8.90
N LEU A 5 0.48 47.29 -7.83
CA LEU A 5 -0.20 46.03 -7.56
C LEU A 5 -1.59 46.36 -6.99
N MET A 6 -2.64 45.86 -7.64
CA MET A 6 -3.99 45.82 -7.06
C MET A 6 -4.27 44.39 -6.61
N TYR A 7 -4.53 44.23 -5.33
CA TYR A 7 -5.16 43.04 -4.77
C TYR A 7 -6.64 43.35 -4.55
N GLN A 8 -7.51 42.38 -4.82
CA GLN A 8 -8.95 42.50 -4.62
C GLN A 8 -9.40 41.45 -3.61
N GLU A 9 -9.77 41.88 -2.40
CA GLU A 9 -10.37 41.01 -1.39
C GLU A 9 -11.88 40.84 -1.64
N LEU A 10 -12.37 39.61 -1.41
CA LEU A 10 -13.79 39.29 -1.42
C LEU A 10 -14.37 39.54 -0.01
N LYS A 11 -15.35 40.44 0.09
CA LYS A 11 -16.08 40.69 1.34
C LYS A 11 -17.25 39.72 1.52
N VAL A 12 -17.41 39.24 2.76
CA VAL A 12 -18.58 38.49 3.23
C VAL A 12 -19.59 39.48 3.86
N PRO A 13 -20.93 39.28 3.73
CA PRO A 13 -21.92 40.15 4.36
C PRO A 13 -22.02 39.96 5.89
N ALA A 14 -22.55 40.97 6.59
CA ALA A 14 -22.84 40.92 8.03
C ALA A 14 -24.36 40.86 8.30
N GLU A 15 -24.75 40.29 9.45
CA GLU A 15 -26.15 40.15 9.89
C GLU A 15 -26.74 41.45 10.48
N GLU A 16 -28.06 41.59 10.41
CA GLU A 16 -28.84 42.65 11.08
C GLU A 16 -29.39 42.17 12.45
N PRO A 17 -29.58 43.08 13.44
CA PRO A 17 -30.11 42.72 14.76
C PRO A 17 -31.65 42.71 14.81
N ALA A 18 -32.21 41.81 15.65
CA ALA A 18 -33.64 41.68 15.88
C ALA A 18 -34.21 42.78 16.80
N SER A 19 -35.50 43.09 16.62
CA SER A 19 -36.26 44.06 17.43
C SER A 19 -37.04 43.39 18.58
N GLU A 20 -37.05 44.04 19.74
CA GLU A 20 -37.85 43.63 20.91
C GLU A 20 -39.28 44.22 20.87
N LEU A 21 -40.26 43.51 21.44
CA LEU A 21 -41.65 43.96 21.63
C LEU A 21 -42.04 43.99 23.13
N PRO A 22 -42.92 44.92 23.55
CA PRO A 22 -43.11 45.27 24.97
C PRO A 22 -44.04 44.33 25.78
N MET A 23 -44.05 44.55 27.09
CA MET A 23 -44.11 43.52 28.14
C MET A 23 -45.40 43.58 29.00
N ASN A 24 -46.60 43.51 28.40
CA ASN A 24 -47.86 43.82 29.12
C ASN A 24 -48.96 42.72 29.11
N GLU A 25 -48.73 41.53 28.53
CA GLU A 25 -49.68 40.38 28.62
C GLU A 25 -49.15 39.17 29.42
N ILE A 26 -48.00 39.32 30.06
CA ILE A 26 -47.17 38.19 30.50
C ILE A 26 -47.63 37.52 31.81
N GLU A 27 -48.43 38.20 32.63
CA GLU A 27 -48.79 37.68 33.96
C GLU A 27 -49.93 36.65 33.95
N ALA A 28 -50.86 36.74 33.00
CA ALA A 28 -51.90 35.73 32.81
C ALA A 28 -51.35 34.42 32.22
N TRP A 29 -50.36 34.50 31.31
CA TRP A 29 -49.78 33.34 30.63
C TRP A 29 -48.97 32.44 31.58
N LYS A 30 -48.18 33.04 32.47
CA LYS A 30 -47.28 32.35 33.43
C LYS A 30 -48.01 31.29 34.29
N ALA A 31 -49.27 31.49 34.64
CA ALA A 31 -50.04 30.56 35.47
C ALA A 31 -50.50 29.29 34.72
N ALA A 32 -50.91 29.45 33.46
CA ALA A 32 -51.27 28.33 32.58
C ALA A 32 -50.00 27.57 32.14
N GLU A 33 -48.94 28.31 31.80
CA GLU A 33 -47.66 27.76 31.37
C GLU A 33 -47.02 26.88 32.43
N LYS A 34 -47.11 27.24 33.72
CA LYS A 34 -46.58 26.41 34.82
C LYS A 34 -47.23 25.02 34.88
N LYS A 35 -48.55 24.92 34.65
CA LYS A 35 -49.25 23.61 34.59
C LYS A 35 -48.87 22.83 33.32
N ALA A 36 -48.82 23.49 32.17
CA ALA A 36 -48.40 22.87 30.91
C ALA A 36 -46.97 22.33 30.98
N ARG A 37 -46.03 23.09 31.55
CA ARG A 37 -44.62 22.69 31.77
C ARG A 37 -44.53 21.43 32.64
N TRP A 38 -45.31 21.32 33.72
CA TRP A 38 -45.33 20.11 34.55
C TRP A 38 -45.88 18.88 33.82
N VAL A 39 -46.97 19.03 33.06
CA VAL A 39 -47.53 17.93 32.24
C VAL A 39 -46.53 17.49 31.15
N LEU A 40 -45.87 18.45 30.50
CA LEU A 40 -44.83 18.18 29.51
C LEU A 40 -43.61 17.45 30.13
N LEU A 41 -43.18 17.86 31.33
CA LEU A 41 -42.08 17.21 32.06
C LEU A 41 -42.42 15.75 32.41
N VAL A 42 -43.64 15.50 32.88
CA VAL A 42 -44.11 14.13 33.18
C VAL A 42 -44.20 13.29 31.91
N LEU A 43 -44.67 13.84 30.79
CA LEU A 43 -44.68 13.15 29.50
C LEU A 43 -43.26 12.84 28.98
N ILE A 44 -42.33 13.79 29.06
CA ILE A 44 -40.93 13.57 28.68
C ILE A 44 -40.30 12.48 29.55
N LEU A 45 -40.50 12.52 30.88
CA LEU A 45 -39.99 11.51 31.80
C LEU A 45 -40.62 10.13 31.54
N ALA A 46 -41.90 10.06 31.18
CA ALA A 46 -42.56 8.82 30.79
C ALA A 46 -42.01 8.25 29.47
N VAL A 47 -41.77 9.10 28.46
CA VAL A 47 -41.17 8.69 27.18
C VAL A 47 -39.71 8.24 27.36
N VAL A 48 -38.92 8.96 28.16
CA VAL A 48 -37.53 8.58 28.49
C VAL A 48 -37.51 7.29 29.31
N GLY A 49 -38.40 7.14 30.30
CA GLY A 49 -38.52 5.91 31.09
C GLY A 49 -38.96 4.71 30.25
N PHE A 50 -39.91 4.89 29.33
CA PHE A 50 -40.31 3.85 28.38
C PHE A 50 -39.19 3.52 27.39
N GLY A 51 -38.46 4.52 26.89
CA GLY A 51 -37.27 4.33 26.05
C GLY A 51 -36.15 3.58 26.79
N ALA A 52 -35.92 3.87 28.07
CA ALA A 52 -34.98 3.15 28.93
C ALA A 52 -35.42 1.71 29.18
N LEU A 53 -36.72 1.46 29.43
CA LEU A 53 -37.27 0.12 29.60
C LEU A 53 -37.17 -0.70 28.31
N MET A 54 -37.54 -0.12 27.17
CA MET A 54 -37.44 -0.78 25.87
C MET A 54 -36.00 -1.04 25.47
N THR A 55 -35.07 -0.11 25.74
CA THR A 55 -33.64 -0.37 25.53
C THR A 55 -33.10 -1.43 26.48
N GLN A 56 -33.52 -1.50 27.75
CA GLN A 56 -33.17 -2.62 28.63
C GLN A 56 -33.71 -3.95 28.12
N LEU A 57 -34.95 -4.02 27.61
CA LEU A 57 -35.52 -5.24 27.05
C LEU A 57 -34.80 -5.69 25.78
N PHE A 58 -34.54 -4.78 24.83
CA PHE A 58 -33.75 -5.09 23.63
C PHE A 58 -32.29 -5.44 23.95
N LEU A 59 -31.64 -4.75 24.91
CA LEU A 59 -30.27 -5.06 25.32
C LEU A 59 -30.17 -6.37 26.11
N TRP A 60 -31.24 -6.81 26.79
CA TRP A 60 -31.28 -8.10 27.48
C TRP A 60 -31.33 -9.25 26.46
N GLU A 61 -32.17 -9.14 25.42
CA GLU A 61 -32.25 -10.16 24.35
C GLU A 61 -30.98 -10.20 23.47
N TYR A 62 -30.24 -9.09 23.36
CA TYR A 62 -28.88 -9.08 22.78
C TYR A 62 -27.77 -9.51 23.76
N GLY A 63 -28.03 -9.54 25.07
CA GLY A 63 -27.03 -9.83 26.10
C GLY A 63 -26.47 -11.25 26.01
N ASP A 64 -27.34 -12.23 25.76
CA ASP A 64 -26.95 -13.64 25.62
C ASP A 64 -26.24 -13.94 24.27
N LEU A 65 -26.33 -13.05 23.28
CA LEU A 65 -25.60 -13.17 22.01
C LEU A 65 -24.19 -12.55 22.04
N HIS A 66 -23.77 -11.97 23.17
CA HIS A 66 -22.46 -11.35 23.36
C HIS A 66 -21.53 -12.08 24.36
N LEU A 67 -21.81 -13.36 24.66
CA LEU A 67 -20.94 -14.25 25.47
C LEU A 67 -19.54 -14.54 24.86
N PHE A 68 -19.23 -14.01 23.68
CA PHE A 68 -17.87 -13.90 23.14
C PHE A 68 -17.42 -12.43 23.14
N GLY A 69 -16.82 -11.99 24.25
CA GLY A 69 -16.55 -10.57 24.52
C GLY A 69 -15.53 -9.90 23.57
N PRO A 70 -15.74 -8.62 23.19
CA PRO A 70 -14.83 -7.89 22.33
C PRO A 70 -13.70 -7.24 23.14
N ASN A 71 -12.66 -8.00 23.51
CA ASN A 71 -11.30 -7.48 23.83
C ASN A 71 -10.25 -8.56 24.18
N GLN A 72 -10.41 -9.80 23.72
CA GLN A 72 -9.25 -10.69 23.68
C GLN A 72 -8.31 -10.21 22.56
N ARG A 73 -7.14 -9.67 22.92
CA ARG A 73 -6.06 -9.42 21.97
C ARG A 73 -5.81 -10.71 21.18
N PRO A 74 -5.51 -10.64 19.87
CA PRO A 74 -5.14 -11.84 19.11
C PRO A 74 -4.04 -12.60 19.84
N ALA A 75 -4.14 -13.94 19.86
CA ALA A 75 -3.08 -14.76 20.43
C ALA A 75 -1.75 -14.39 19.75
N PRO A 76 -0.69 -14.04 20.49
CA PRO A 76 0.56 -13.58 19.90
C PRO A 76 1.14 -14.65 18.98
N CYS A 77 1.55 -14.24 17.79
CA CYS A 77 2.26 -15.12 16.87
C CYS A 77 3.74 -15.12 17.23
N TYR A 78 4.30 -16.30 17.50
CA TYR A 78 5.71 -16.46 17.85
C TYR A 78 6.56 -16.97 16.67
N ASP A 79 6.07 -16.81 15.45
CA ASP A 79 6.80 -17.20 14.24
C ASP A 79 8.09 -16.35 14.10
N PRO A 80 9.26 -17.00 13.92
CA PRO A 80 10.52 -16.31 13.64
C PRO A 80 10.55 -15.93 12.15
N CYS A 81 9.83 -14.87 11.81
CA CYS A 81 9.75 -14.34 10.45
C CYS A 81 11.10 -13.75 10.02
N GLU A 82 11.61 -14.19 8.88
CA GLU A 82 12.75 -13.55 8.21
C GLU A 82 12.23 -12.71 7.04
N ALA A 83 12.57 -11.43 7.00
CA ALA A 83 12.22 -10.50 5.93
C ALA A 83 13.45 -10.11 5.13
N VAL A 84 13.37 -10.33 3.82
CA VAL A 84 14.39 -9.97 2.84
C VAL A 84 13.77 -8.99 1.85
N LEU A 85 14.36 -7.80 1.73
CA LEU A 85 14.03 -6.85 0.66
C LEU A 85 14.61 -7.39 -0.65
N VAL A 86 13.84 -7.37 -1.73
CA VAL A 86 14.26 -7.89 -3.04
C VAL A 86 14.03 -6.83 -4.10
N GLU A 87 14.98 -6.67 -5.03
CA GLU A 87 14.96 -5.61 -6.02
C GLU A 87 15.35 -6.12 -7.40
N SER A 88 14.48 -5.93 -8.40
CA SER A 88 14.94 -5.93 -9.79
C SER A 88 15.59 -4.58 -10.07
N ILE A 89 16.81 -4.57 -10.57
CA ILE A 89 17.49 -3.36 -11.07
C ILE A 89 17.63 -3.53 -12.59
N PRO A 90 17.25 -2.53 -13.42
CA PRO A 90 17.43 -2.59 -14.86
C PRO A 90 18.88 -2.87 -15.25
N GLU A 91 19.07 -3.77 -16.21
CA GLU A 91 20.40 -4.06 -16.77
C GLU A 91 21.08 -2.79 -17.29
N GLY A 92 22.38 -2.66 -17.00
CA GLY A 92 23.16 -1.46 -17.31
C GLY A 92 23.01 -0.29 -16.34
N LEU A 93 22.20 -0.40 -15.27
CA LEU A 93 22.12 0.59 -14.20
C LEU A 93 23.01 0.22 -13.01
N ASP A 94 24.29 0.57 -13.09
CA ASP A 94 25.27 0.33 -12.02
C ASP A 94 25.25 1.41 -10.92
N PHE A 95 25.27 0.97 -9.66
CA PHE A 95 25.37 1.84 -8.49
C PHE A 95 26.78 1.74 -7.86
N PRO A 96 27.66 2.74 -8.03
CA PRO A 96 29.10 2.61 -7.71
C PRO A 96 29.46 2.44 -6.23
N ASN A 97 28.48 2.56 -5.31
CA ASN A 97 28.66 2.41 -3.86
C ASN A 97 27.66 1.40 -3.23
N ALA A 98 27.04 0.51 -4.01
CA ALA A 98 26.11 -0.49 -3.49
C ALA A 98 26.85 -1.60 -2.71
N SER A 99 27.21 -1.32 -1.44
CA SER A 99 28.06 -2.18 -0.62
C SER A 99 27.44 -3.52 -0.20
N MET A 100 26.12 -3.65 -0.30
CA MET A 100 25.37 -4.91 -0.21
C MET A 100 24.17 -4.77 -1.15
N GLY A 101 24.15 -5.51 -2.25
CA GLY A 101 23.00 -5.58 -3.15
C GLY A 101 21.92 -6.47 -2.53
N ASN A 102 20.67 -5.99 -2.52
CA ASN A 102 19.51 -6.85 -2.26
C ASN A 102 19.45 -7.94 -3.35
N PRO A 103 19.02 -9.18 -3.04
CA PRO A 103 18.86 -10.22 -4.05
C PRO A 103 17.80 -9.81 -5.08
N SER A 104 17.95 -10.29 -6.32
CA SER A 104 17.00 -9.97 -7.38
C SER A 104 15.65 -10.62 -7.15
N THR A 105 14.58 -10.03 -7.70
CA THR A 105 13.24 -10.63 -7.67
C THR A 105 13.24 -12.05 -8.25
N SER A 106 14.00 -12.28 -9.33
CA SER A 106 14.18 -13.59 -9.96
C SER A 106 14.86 -14.61 -9.03
N GLN A 107 15.97 -14.25 -8.38
CA GLN A 107 16.65 -15.10 -7.40
C GLN A 107 15.74 -15.46 -6.23
N ALA A 108 14.99 -14.48 -5.73
CA ALA A 108 14.05 -14.64 -4.64
C ALA A 108 12.88 -15.59 -5.01
N TRP A 109 12.33 -15.45 -6.22
CA TRP A 109 11.31 -16.34 -6.76
C TRP A 109 11.84 -17.76 -6.96
N LEU A 110 13.02 -17.94 -7.57
CA LEU A 110 13.65 -19.26 -7.74
C LEU A 110 13.93 -19.94 -6.38
N GLY A 111 14.37 -19.18 -5.37
CA GLY A 111 14.53 -19.68 -4.01
C GLY A 111 13.22 -20.18 -3.38
N LEU A 112 12.12 -19.45 -3.56
CA LEU A 112 10.78 -19.87 -3.15
C LEU A 112 10.31 -21.15 -3.87
N LEU A 113 10.58 -21.29 -5.17
CA LEU A 113 10.23 -22.49 -5.94
C LEU A 113 11.03 -23.72 -5.50
N ALA A 114 12.33 -23.56 -5.22
CA ALA A 114 13.18 -24.63 -4.69
C ALA A 114 12.75 -25.08 -3.28
N GLY A 115 12.20 -24.16 -2.48
CA GLY A 115 11.66 -24.41 -1.16
C GLY A 115 10.32 -25.15 -1.14
N ALA A 116 9.47 -24.97 -2.16
CA ALA A 116 8.09 -25.47 -2.19
C ALA A 116 7.97 -27.01 -2.01
N ARG A 117 7.02 -27.46 -1.19
CA ARG A 117 6.78 -28.89 -0.90
C ARG A 117 5.33 -29.36 -1.05
N SER A 118 4.34 -28.49 -0.88
CA SER A 118 2.93 -28.87 -0.78
C SER A 118 1.96 -27.96 -1.53
N SER A 119 2.16 -26.64 -1.52
CA SER A 119 1.29 -25.68 -2.20
C SER A 119 2.02 -24.42 -2.65
N LEU A 120 1.61 -23.88 -3.79
CA LEU A 120 2.02 -22.57 -4.31
C LEU A 120 0.78 -21.82 -4.82
N ASP A 121 0.45 -20.71 -4.17
CA ASP A 121 -0.68 -19.84 -4.51
C ASP A 121 -0.17 -18.49 -5.06
N ILE A 122 -0.49 -18.16 -6.31
CA ILE A 122 -0.02 -16.93 -6.97
C ILE A 122 -1.18 -15.99 -7.31
N ALA A 123 -1.17 -14.76 -6.77
CA ALA A 123 -1.99 -13.67 -7.27
C ALA A 123 -1.19 -12.84 -8.28
N SER A 124 -1.78 -12.55 -9.45
CA SER A 124 -1.09 -11.96 -10.60
C SER A 124 -1.97 -11.02 -11.42
N PHE A 125 -1.34 -10.07 -12.13
CA PHE A 125 -2.02 -9.20 -13.09
C PHE A 125 -2.01 -9.81 -14.51
N TYR A 126 -0.84 -10.17 -15.02
CA TYR A 126 -0.65 -10.86 -16.30
C TYR A 126 0.67 -11.67 -16.31
N TRP A 127 0.87 -12.44 -17.38
CA TRP A 127 2.03 -13.33 -17.59
C TRP A 127 2.65 -13.12 -18.98
N THR A 128 3.95 -12.80 -19.02
CA THR A 128 4.87 -12.74 -20.17
C THR A 128 6.30 -13.02 -19.68
N LEU A 129 6.53 -14.19 -19.11
CA LEU A 129 7.84 -14.64 -18.59
C LEU A 129 8.79 -15.11 -19.70
N THR A 130 8.29 -15.46 -20.88
CA THR A 130 9.12 -15.67 -22.08
C THR A 130 9.12 -14.41 -22.95
N ASN A 131 10.09 -14.31 -23.87
CA ASN A 131 10.12 -13.23 -24.86
C ASN A 131 9.21 -13.48 -26.09
N ASP A 132 8.29 -14.46 -26.02
CA ASP A 132 7.42 -14.80 -27.14
C ASP A 132 6.45 -13.67 -27.53
N ASP A 133 6.18 -12.73 -26.62
CA ASP A 133 5.25 -11.61 -26.80
C ASP A 133 5.81 -10.50 -27.71
N THR A 134 7.12 -10.33 -27.77
CA THR A 134 7.81 -9.35 -28.61
C THR A 134 8.19 -9.91 -30.00
N HIS A 135 8.28 -11.23 -30.11
CA HIS A 135 8.84 -11.96 -31.25
C HIS A 135 10.31 -11.58 -31.59
N THR A 136 11.10 -11.16 -30.59
CA THR A 136 12.55 -10.90 -30.74
C THR A 136 13.39 -11.99 -30.05
N GLN A 137 14.70 -11.78 -29.95
CA GLN A 137 15.61 -12.60 -29.12
C GLN A 137 16.29 -11.69 -28.10
N GLU A 138 15.74 -11.59 -26.88
CA GLU A 138 16.33 -10.86 -25.77
C GLU A 138 17.00 -11.83 -24.77
N PRO A 139 18.34 -11.88 -24.68
CA PRO A 139 19.03 -12.73 -23.68
C PRO A 139 18.63 -12.43 -22.24
N SER A 140 18.20 -11.19 -21.96
CA SER A 140 17.72 -10.73 -20.67
C SER A 140 16.34 -11.28 -20.27
N ALA A 141 15.66 -12.01 -21.16
CA ALA A 141 14.46 -12.78 -20.82
C ALA A 141 14.76 -14.10 -20.10
N GLN A 142 16.02 -14.59 -20.15
CA GLN A 142 16.43 -15.90 -19.60
C GLN A 142 16.00 -16.12 -18.15
N GLN A 143 16.00 -15.07 -17.32
CA GLN A 143 15.58 -15.16 -15.91
C GLN A 143 14.07 -15.42 -15.75
N GLY A 144 13.24 -14.91 -16.67
CA GLY A 144 11.81 -15.21 -16.70
C GLY A 144 11.53 -16.61 -17.22
N GLU A 145 12.26 -17.03 -18.26
CA GLU A 145 12.17 -18.38 -18.82
C GLU A 145 12.56 -19.46 -17.80
N GLU A 146 13.62 -19.22 -17.00
CA GLU A 146 14.02 -20.12 -15.90
C GLU A 146 12.94 -20.20 -14.81
N VAL A 147 12.34 -19.07 -14.41
CA VAL A 147 11.23 -19.05 -13.45
C VAL A 147 10.03 -19.85 -13.97
N LEU A 148 9.65 -19.66 -15.24
CA LEU A 148 8.55 -20.41 -15.87
C LEU A 148 8.87 -21.91 -15.90
N GLN A 149 10.09 -22.29 -16.30
CA GLN A 149 10.53 -23.67 -16.33
C GLN A 149 10.43 -24.33 -14.94
N GLN A 150 10.91 -23.65 -13.87
CA GLN A 150 10.84 -24.19 -12.51
C GLN A 150 9.38 -24.34 -12.03
N LEU A 151 8.51 -23.36 -12.29
CA LEU A 151 7.07 -23.43 -12.00
C LEU A 151 6.41 -24.66 -12.62
N GLN A 152 6.70 -24.94 -13.90
CA GLN A 152 6.17 -26.12 -14.60
C GLN A 152 6.58 -27.45 -13.94
N THR A 153 7.70 -27.50 -13.21
CA THR A 153 8.10 -28.74 -12.52
C THR A 153 7.35 -29.03 -11.21
N LEU A 154 6.63 -28.06 -10.64
CA LEU A 154 6.08 -28.19 -9.28
C LEU A 154 4.84 -29.09 -9.21
N ALA A 155 3.85 -28.88 -10.09
CA ALA A 155 2.65 -29.72 -10.12
C ALA A 155 2.95 -31.20 -10.43
N PRO A 156 3.85 -31.57 -11.37
CA PRO A 156 4.29 -32.94 -11.58
C PRO A 156 5.02 -33.57 -10.38
N LYS A 157 5.63 -32.75 -9.49
CA LYS A 157 6.23 -33.19 -8.22
C LYS A 157 5.20 -33.35 -7.08
N GLY A 158 3.92 -33.08 -7.33
CA GLY A 158 2.83 -33.20 -6.35
C GLY A 158 2.53 -31.91 -5.54
N VAL A 159 3.12 -30.77 -5.90
CA VAL A 159 2.80 -29.47 -5.29
C VAL A 159 1.49 -28.95 -5.86
N ASN A 160 0.53 -28.56 -5.00
CA ASN A 160 -0.72 -27.94 -5.43
C ASN A 160 -0.47 -26.49 -5.89
N VAL A 161 -0.31 -26.28 -7.20
CA VAL A 161 -0.09 -24.96 -7.80
C VAL A 161 -1.43 -24.33 -8.21
N ARG A 162 -1.77 -23.16 -7.64
CA ARG A 162 -2.98 -22.39 -7.95
C ARG A 162 -2.63 -20.95 -8.33
N ILE A 163 -3.25 -20.43 -9.39
CA ILE A 163 -2.96 -19.11 -9.93
C ILE A 163 -4.27 -18.34 -10.08
N THR A 164 -4.36 -17.17 -9.45
CA THR A 164 -5.37 -16.14 -9.77
C THR A 164 -4.72 -15.08 -10.64
N VAL A 165 -5.37 -14.77 -11.76
CA VAL A 165 -4.90 -13.77 -12.74
C VAL A 165 -6.04 -12.83 -13.10
N SER A 166 -5.74 -11.56 -13.39
CA SER A 166 -6.77 -10.66 -13.91
C SER A 166 -7.30 -11.19 -15.24
N LYS A 167 -8.61 -11.23 -15.41
CA LYS A 167 -9.20 -11.45 -16.73
C LYS A 167 -8.83 -10.27 -17.65
N PRO A 168 -8.34 -10.52 -18.88
CA PRO A 168 -8.01 -9.44 -19.82
C PRO A 168 -9.27 -8.84 -20.46
N ASN A 169 -9.21 -7.54 -20.74
CA ASN A 169 -10.27 -6.79 -21.45
C ASN A 169 -10.11 -6.80 -22.99
N GLY A 170 -9.22 -7.64 -23.51
CA GLY A 170 -8.87 -7.74 -24.93
C GLY A 170 -7.90 -8.91 -25.18
N PRO A 171 -7.29 -9.01 -26.38
CA PRO A 171 -6.24 -9.98 -26.64
C PRO A 171 -5.04 -9.76 -25.71
N GLN A 172 -4.53 -10.84 -25.12
CA GLN A 172 -3.31 -10.85 -24.31
C GLN A 172 -2.62 -12.21 -24.49
N PRO A 173 -1.28 -12.31 -24.47
CA PRO A 173 -0.59 -13.59 -24.47
C PRO A 173 -1.10 -14.50 -23.35
N GLN A 174 -1.22 -15.79 -23.65
CA GLN A 174 -1.61 -16.82 -22.68
C GLN A 174 -0.65 -18.02 -22.69
N ALA A 175 0.45 -17.97 -23.44
CA ALA A 175 1.37 -19.10 -23.63
C ALA A 175 1.83 -19.68 -22.28
N ASP A 176 2.36 -18.84 -21.39
CA ASP A 176 2.78 -19.21 -20.03
C ASP A 176 1.67 -19.90 -19.23
N LEU A 177 0.47 -19.30 -19.21
CA LEU A 177 -0.67 -19.83 -18.47
C LEU A 177 -1.13 -21.18 -19.03
N GLN A 178 -1.10 -21.36 -20.36
CA GLN A 178 -1.39 -22.64 -21.01
C GLN A 178 -0.30 -23.67 -20.71
N ALA A 179 0.97 -23.29 -20.72
CA ALA A 179 2.10 -24.16 -20.37
C ALA A 179 2.03 -24.62 -18.90
N LEU A 180 1.59 -23.75 -17.98
CA LEU A 180 1.35 -24.07 -16.57
C LEU A 180 0.13 -24.96 -16.38
N LEU A 181 -0.99 -24.70 -17.08
CA LEU A 181 -2.17 -25.59 -17.11
C LEU A 181 -1.81 -27.00 -17.61
N GLN A 182 -1.05 -27.08 -18.71
CA GLN A 182 -0.55 -28.36 -19.27
C GLN A 182 0.37 -29.11 -18.31
N SER A 183 1.08 -28.37 -17.44
CA SER A 183 1.94 -28.95 -16.39
C SER A 183 1.15 -29.40 -15.15
N GLY A 184 -0.16 -29.14 -15.07
CA GLY A 184 -1.02 -29.53 -13.95
C GLY A 184 -1.32 -28.43 -12.93
N ALA A 185 -0.92 -27.18 -13.18
CA ALA A 185 -1.35 -26.05 -12.36
C ALA A 185 -2.83 -25.72 -12.59
N GLN A 186 -3.48 -25.10 -11.61
CA GLN A 186 -4.87 -24.65 -11.70
C GLN A 186 -4.92 -23.13 -11.87
N VAL A 187 -5.50 -22.63 -12.96
CA VAL A 187 -5.62 -21.18 -13.23
C VAL A 187 -7.08 -20.72 -13.13
N ARG A 188 -7.32 -19.60 -12.43
CA ARG A 188 -8.61 -18.89 -12.44
C ARG A 188 -8.43 -17.44 -12.86
N MET A 189 -9.23 -17.01 -13.84
CA MET A 189 -9.30 -15.61 -14.26
C MET A 189 -10.36 -14.88 -13.43
N VAL A 190 -9.96 -13.81 -12.74
CA VAL A 190 -10.87 -12.99 -11.93
C VAL A 190 -11.42 -11.83 -12.78
N ASP A 191 -12.73 -11.81 -13.01
CA ASP A 191 -13.40 -10.81 -13.85
C ASP A 191 -13.66 -9.51 -13.07
N MET A 192 -12.57 -8.80 -12.75
CA MET A 192 -12.68 -7.55 -12.00
C MET A 192 -13.48 -6.48 -12.75
N GLN A 193 -13.54 -6.53 -14.08
CA GLN A 193 -14.32 -5.63 -14.93
C GLN A 193 -15.84 -5.80 -14.73
N LYS A 194 -16.28 -7.02 -14.40
CA LYS A 194 -17.65 -7.29 -13.92
C LYS A 194 -17.83 -6.91 -12.45
N LEU A 195 -16.86 -7.21 -11.59
CA LEU A 195 -17.01 -7.16 -10.13
C LEU A 195 -16.90 -5.76 -9.53
N THR A 196 -15.85 -5.01 -9.89
CA THR A 196 -15.58 -3.64 -9.40
C THR A 196 -15.48 -2.63 -10.54
N HIS A 197 -15.71 -3.08 -11.77
CA HIS A 197 -15.28 -2.42 -13.01
C HIS A 197 -13.76 -2.31 -13.15
N GLY A 198 -12.94 -3.11 -12.45
CA GLY A 198 -11.49 -2.96 -12.43
C GLY A 198 -10.63 -4.05 -13.07
N VAL A 199 -9.36 -4.10 -12.67
CA VAL A 199 -8.43 -5.22 -12.91
C VAL A 199 -7.76 -5.64 -11.60
N LEU A 200 -7.44 -6.93 -11.46
CA LEU A 200 -6.68 -7.47 -10.35
C LEU A 200 -5.21 -7.06 -10.54
N HIS A 201 -4.71 -6.15 -9.71
CA HIS A 201 -3.35 -5.61 -9.86
C HIS A 201 -2.37 -6.10 -8.79
N THR A 202 -2.83 -6.92 -7.85
CA THR A 202 -2.02 -7.55 -6.81
C THR A 202 -0.98 -8.52 -7.41
N LYS A 203 0.25 -8.52 -6.89
CA LYS A 203 1.27 -9.54 -7.20
C LYS A 203 1.85 -10.09 -5.89
N PHE A 204 1.49 -11.32 -5.55
CA PHE A 204 2.09 -12.03 -4.42
C PHE A 204 2.10 -13.54 -4.68
N TRP A 205 3.02 -14.24 -4.03
CA TRP A 205 3.12 -15.70 -4.04
C TRP A 205 3.07 -16.17 -2.60
N VAL A 206 2.27 -17.19 -2.27
CA VAL A 206 2.31 -17.88 -0.97
C VAL A 206 2.77 -19.32 -1.18
N VAL A 207 3.83 -19.72 -0.48
CA VAL A 207 4.43 -21.06 -0.54
C VAL A 207 4.18 -21.77 0.78
N ASP A 208 3.58 -22.97 0.70
CA ASP A 208 3.31 -23.86 1.84
C ASP A 208 2.57 -23.21 3.03
N GLN A 209 1.86 -22.10 2.79
CA GLN A 209 1.26 -21.22 3.82
C GLN A 209 2.27 -20.81 4.92
N MET A 210 3.55 -20.68 4.54
CA MET A 210 4.69 -20.46 5.45
C MET A 210 5.64 -19.38 4.96
N HIS A 211 5.87 -19.30 3.64
CA HIS A 211 6.69 -18.26 3.02
C HIS A 211 5.83 -17.45 2.05
N PHE A 212 6.15 -16.18 1.82
CA PHE A 212 5.50 -15.41 0.75
C PHE A 212 6.39 -14.34 0.15
N TYR A 213 6.19 -14.07 -1.15
CA TYR A 213 6.65 -12.86 -1.83
C TYR A 213 5.47 -11.89 -1.95
N LEU A 214 5.69 -10.60 -1.69
CA LEU A 214 4.77 -9.51 -2.01
C LEU A 214 5.58 -8.39 -2.67
N GLY A 215 5.17 -7.88 -3.83
CA GLY A 215 5.94 -6.86 -4.53
C GLY A 215 5.28 -6.26 -5.76
N SER A 216 6.02 -5.39 -6.45
CA SER A 216 5.55 -4.66 -7.63
C SER A 216 5.69 -5.44 -8.94
N ALA A 217 6.66 -6.36 -9.04
CA ALA A 217 6.95 -7.13 -10.25
C ALA A 217 5.74 -7.92 -10.75
N ASN A 218 5.40 -7.73 -12.03
CA ASN A 218 4.51 -8.64 -12.75
C ASN A 218 5.24 -9.94 -13.08
N MET A 219 4.50 -10.98 -13.50
CA MET A 219 5.07 -12.24 -14.00
C MET A 219 5.52 -12.02 -15.45
N ASP A 220 6.50 -11.13 -15.58
CA ASP A 220 6.94 -10.51 -16.82
C ASP A 220 8.47 -10.48 -16.78
N TRP A 221 9.13 -11.02 -17.81
CA TRP A 221 10.59 -11.05 -17.83
C TRP A 221 11.20 -9.65 -17.73
N ARG A 222 10.49 -8.63 -18.25
CA ARG A 222 10.91 -7.22 -18.18
C ARG A 222 10.84 -6.69 -16.75
N SER A 223 9.93 -7.20 -15.90
CA SER A 223 9.93 -6.92 -14.45
C SER A 223 11.08 -7.61 -13.69
N LEU A 224 11.80 -8.56 -14.30
CA LEU A 224 12.94 -9.22 -13.67
C LEU A 224 14.29 -8.58 -14.04
N THR A 225 14.42 -8.03 -15.26
CA THR A 225 15.71 -7.50 -15.77
C THR A 225 15.69 -6.08 -16.33
N GLN A 226 14.54 -5.49 -16.66
CA GLN A 226 14.46 -4.20 -17.39
C GLN A 226 13.74 -3.09 -16.62
N VAL A 227 12.95 -3.42 -15.61
CA VAL A 227 12.19 -2.48 -14.78
C VAL A 227 12.73 -2.49 -13.35
N LYS A 228 12.81 -1.31 -12.71
CA LYS A 228 13.05 -1.26 -11.26
C LYS A 228 11.80 -1.76 -10.55
N GLU A 229 11.90 -2.93 -9.95
CA GLU A 229 10.84 -3.51 -9.12
C GLU A 229 11.34 -3.69 -7.69
N LEU A 230 10.40 -3.72 -6.75
CA LEU A 230 10.65 -3.90 -5.33
C LEU A 230 9.67 -4.93 -4.77
N GLY A 231 10.15 -5.80 -3.90
CA GLY A 231 9.30 -6.65 -3.08
C GLY A 231 9.91 -6.97 -1.73
N VAL A 232 9.14 -7.65 -0.90
CA VAL A 232 9.61 -8.33 0.30
C VAL A 232 9.35 -9.82 0.13
N VAL A 233 10.33 -10.64 0.46
CA VAL A 233 10.11 -12.06 0.75
C VAL A 233 10.17 -12.29 2.25
N MET A 234 9.14 -12.96 2.74
CA MET A 234 8.93 -13.31 4.13
C MET A 234 9.08 -14.83 4.26
N TYR A 235 10.14 -15.29 4.90
CA TYR A 235 10.37 -16.71 5.19
C TYR A 235 9.93 -17.06 6.62
N ASN A 236 9.53 -18.32 6.84
CA ASN A 236 9.17 -18.87 8.16
C ASN A 236 8.07 -18.08 8.90
N CYS A 237 7.17 -17.43 8.16
CA CYS A 237 6.22 -16.45 8.68
C CYS A 237 4.76 -16.93 8.47
N SER A 238 4.45 -18.12 9.00
CA SER A 238 3.21 -18.86 8.74
C SER A 238 1.93 -18.12 9.17
N CYS A 239 1.93 -17.38 10.27
CA CYS A 239 0.75 -16.60 10.68
C CYS A 239 0.36 -15.55 9.64
N LEU A 240 1.36 -14.82 9.12
CA LEU A 240 1.16 -13.75 8.14
C LEU A 240 0.90 -14.32 6.74
N ALA A 241 1.59 -15.41 6.38
CA ALA A 241 1.34 -16.15 5.15
C ALA A 241 -0.10 -16.71 5.09
N ARG A 242 -0.61 -17.31 6.18
CA ARG A 242 -2.01 -17.76 6.28
C ARG A 242 -3.02 -16.62 6.23
N ASP A 243 -2.69 -15.45 6.77
CA ASP A 243 -3.58 -14.28 6.67
C ASP A 243 -3.58 -13.68 5.26
N LEU A 244 -2.47 -13.80 4.52
CA LEU A 244 -2.37 -13.52 3.09
C LEU A 244 -3.14 -14.55 2.24
N THR A 245 -3.11 -15.84 2.60
CA THR A 245 -3.91 -16.89 1.93
C THR A 245 -5.41 -16.56 1.94
N LYS A 246 -5.94 -15.87 2.96
CA LYS A 246 -7.37 -15.45 2.95
C LYS A 246 -7.70 -14.49 1.80
N ILE A 247 -6.77 -13.59 1.46
CA ILE A 247 -6.92 -12.71 0.29
C ILE A 247 -6.86 -13.53 -0.99
N PHE A 248 -5.91 -14.49 -1.07
CA PHE A 248 -5.85 -15.41 -2.21
C PHE A 248 -7.17 -16.20 -2.37
N GLU A 249 -7.73 -16.75 -1.30
CA GLU A 249 -8.98 -17.50 -1.35
C GLU A 249 -10.16 -16.61 -1.76
N ALA A 250 -10.18 -15.33 -1.37
CA ALA A 250 -11.19 -14.39 -1.86
C ALA A 250 -11.11 -14.20 -3.38
N TYR A 251 -9.89 -14.05 -3.94
CA TYR A 251 -9.69 -14.03 -5.40
C TYR A 251 -10.02 -15.38 -6.04
N TRP A 252 -9.68 -16.50 -5.39
CA TRP A 252 -9.97 -17.86 -5.86
C TRP A 252 -11.47 -18.12 -5.97
N PHE A 253 -12.25 -17.62 -5.00
CA PHE A 253 -13.71 -17.61 -5.00
C PHE A 253 -14.29 -16.72 -6.11
N LEU A 254 -13.80 -15.48 -6.25
CA LEU A 254 -14.23 -14.54 -7.30
C LEU A 254 -13.79 -14.95 -8.72
N GLY A 255 -12.85 -15.89 -8.84
CA GLY A 255 -12.50 -16.55 -10.10
C GLY A 255 -13.47 -17.66 -10.54
N GLN A 256 -14.52 -17.96 -9.76
CA GLN A 256 -15.53 -18.97 -10.12
C GLN A 256 -16.57 -18.39 -11.08
N ALA A 257 -17.06 -19.23 -12.00
CA ALA A 257 -18.12 -18.87 -12.94
C ALA A 257 -19.39 -18.42 -12.20
N GLY A 258 -19.99 -17.31 -12.63
CA GLY A 258 -21.20 -16.76 -12.02
C GLY A 258 -21.00 -15.99 -10.71
N SER A 259 -19.81 -16.04 -10.09
CA SER A 259 -19.52 -15.34 -8.83
C SER A 259 -19.73 -13.81 -8.89
N SER A 260 -19.92 -13.25 -7.70
CA SER A 260 -20.05 -11.82 -7.42
C SER A 260 -19.44 -11.53 -6.05
N ILE A 261 -19.13 -10.25 -5.78
CA ILE A 261 -18.75 -9.80 -4.43
C ILE A 261 -19.98 -10.00 -3.52
N PRO A 262 -19.88 -10.76 -2.42
CA PRO A 262 -20.99 -10.94 -1.51
C PRO A 262 -21.26 -9.65 -0.73
N SER A 263 -22.53 -9.40 -0.38
CA SER A 263 -22.90 -8.28 0.51
C SER A 263 -22.30 -8.39 1.91
N THR A 264 -21.93 -9.60 2.33
CA THR A 264 -21.17 -9.88 3.54
C THR A 264 -20.25 -11.05 3.26
N TRP A 265 -18.95 -10.87 3.45
CA TRP A 265 -17.96 -11.93 3.24
C TRP A 265 -18.16 -13.09 4.23
N PRO A 266 -18.06 -14.35 3.78
CA PRO A 266 -18.07 -15.50 4.69
C PRO A 266 -16.91 -15.49 5.69
N ARG A 267 -17.17 -15.94 6.92
CA ARG A 267 -16.20 -15.97 8.03
C ARG A 267 -14.79 -16.53 7.72
N PRO A 268 -14.59 -17.52 6.83
CA PRO A 268 -13.24 -18.00 6.49
C PRO A 268 -12.30 -16.92 5.91
N TYR A 269 -12.84 -15.87 5.30
CA TYR A 269 -12.04 -14.77 4.73
C TYR A 269 -11.71 -13.66 5.75
N ASP A 270 -12.36 -13.65 6.90
CA ASP A 270 -12.23 -12.60 7.92
C ASP A 270 -10.84 -12.61 8.59
N THR A 271 -10.39 -11.44 9.04
CA THR A 271 -9.17 -11.31 9.82
C THR A 271 -9.38 -10.61 11.16
N ARG A 272 -8.53 -10.97 12.13
CA ARG A 272 -8.41 -10.27 13.41
C ARG A 272 -7.23 -9.28 13.40
N TYR A 273 -6.50 -9.21 12.29
CA TYR A 273 -5.28 -8.43 12.15
C TYR A 273 -5.49 -7.21 11.25
N ASN A 274 -5.31 -6.03 11.82
CA ASN A 274 -5.55 -4.74 11.16
C ASN A 274 -4.72 -3.63 11.82
N GLN A 275 -4.93 -2.39 11.38
CA GLN A 275 -4.28 -1.20 11.93
C GLN A 275 -4.51 -1.02 13.44
N GLU A 276 -5.69 -1.36 13.95
CA GLU A 276 -6.04 -1.25 15.37
C GLU A 276 -5.51 -2.43 16.22
N THR A 277 -5.54 -3.64 15.68
CA THR A 277 -5.07 -4.88 16.31
C THR A 277 -4.08 -5.62 15.41
N PRO A 278 -2.86 -5.08 15.19
CA PRO A 278 -1.87 -5.71 14.32
C PRO A 278 -1.32 -7.00 14.94
N MET A 279 -0.77 -7.87 14.09
CA MET A 279 -0.12 -9.12 14.51
C MET A 279 1.23 -8.80 15.16
N GLU A 280 1.40 -9.21 16.42
CA GLU A 280 2.72 -9.27 17.05
C GLU A 280 3.53 -10.41 16.39
N ILE A 281 4.71 -10.11 15.84
CA ILE A 281 5.64 -11.05 15.20
C ILE A 281 7.09 -10.76 15.60
N CYS A 282 8.01 -11.69 15.34
CA CYS A 282 9.45 -11.46 15.44
C CYS A 282 10.05 -11.38 14.03
N LEU A 283 10.48 -10.20 13.59
CA LEU A 283 10.99 -9.91 12.25
C LEU A 283 12.52 -9.75 12.30
N ASN A 284 13.27 -10.66 11.68
CA ASN A 284 14.75 -10.67 11.72
C ASN A 284 15.29 -10.58 13.18
N GLY A 285 14.64 -11.26 14.12
CA GLY A 285 14.98 -11.21 15.55
C GLY A 285 14.47 -9.97 16.31
N THR A 286 13.79 -9.04 15.63
CA THR A 286 13.25 -7.80 16.22
C THR A 286 11.73 -7.89 16.40
N PRO A 287 11.17 -7.62 17.59
CA PRO A 287 9.72 -7.55 17.77
C PRO A 287 9.08 -6.47 16.89
N ALA A 288 8.09 -6.87 16.09
CA ALA A 288 7.40 -5.99 15.15
C ALA A 288 5.88 -6.19 15.21
N LEU A 289 5.13 -5.18 14.76
CA LEU A 289 3.69 -5.26 14.55
C LEU A 289 3.42 -5.22 13.04
N ALA A 290 2.72 -6.20 12.50
CA ALA A 290 2.41 -6.28 11.07
C ALA A 290 0.92 -6.56 10.80
N TYR A 291 0.38 -6.00 9.71
CA TYR A 291 -0.93 -6.36 9.20
C TYR A 291 -1.00 -6.18 7.68
N LEU A 292 -1.86 -6.97 7.03
CA LEU A 292 -2.13 -6.84 5.60
C LEU A 292 -3.39 -5.98 5.39
N ALA A 293 -3.35 -5.11 4.39
CA ALA A 293 -4.44 -4.25 3.95
C ALA A 293 -4.80 -4.55 2.49
N SER A 294 -6.08 -4.47 2.12
CA SER A 294 -6.54 -4.78 0.75
C SER A 294 -7.47 -3.71 0.18
N ALA A 295 -7.69 -3.74 -1.14
CA ALA A 295 -8.54 -2.80 -1.83
C ALA A 295 -9.20 -3.42 -3.06
N PRO A 296 -10.35 -2.87 -3.51
CA PRO A 296 -11.12 -1.77 -2.92
C PRO A 296 -11.92 -2.24 -1.67
N PRO A 297 -12.58 -1.32 -0.93
CA PRO A 297 -13.35 -1.68 0.26
C PRO A 297 -14.37 -2.83 0.09
N PRO A 298 -15.06 -3.02 -1.06
CA PRO A 298 -15.90 -4.20 -1.28
C PRO A 298 -15.17 -5.56 -1.24
N LEU A 299 -13.85 -5.59 -1.45
CA LEU A 299 -12.99 -6.78 -1.29
C LEU A 299 -12.15 -6.73 0.01
N CYS A 300 -12.67 -6.05 1.02
CA CYS A 300 -12.20 -6.17 2.40
C CYS A 300 -13.20 -7.04 3.18
N PRO A 301 -12.90 -8.33 3.44
CA PRO A 301 -13.62 -9.14 4.42
C PRO A 301 -13.60 -8.52 5.82
N SER A 302 -14.37 -9.06 6.76
CA SER A 302 -14.51 -8.44 8.08
C SER A 302 -13.16 -8.32 8.78
N GLY A 303 -12.94 -7.15 9.38
CA GLY A 303 -11.70 -6.80 10.07
C GLY A 303 -10.52 -6.44 9.17
N ARG A 304 -10.56 -6.61 7.84
CA ARG A 304 -9.44 -6.24 6.94
C ARG A 304 -9.35 -4.71 6.80
N THR A 305 -8.15 -4.14 6.97
CA THR A 305 -7.93 -2.70 6.75
C THR A 305 -8.00 -2.36 5.26
N PRO A 306 -8.77 -1.34 4.83
CA PRO A 306 -8.69 -0.85 3.46
C PRO A 306 -7.33 -0.22 3.16
N ASP A 307 -6.73 -0.55 2.02
CA ASP A 307 -5.37 -0.15 1.65
C ASP A 307 -5.14 1.37 1.72
N LEU A 308 -6.10 2.18 1.26
CA LEU A 308 -6.03 3.64 1.39
C LEU A 308 -5.91 4.08 2.86
N LYS A 309 -6.67 3.48 3.79
CA LYS A 309 -6.61 3.81 5.21
C LYS A 309 -5.23 3.47 5.79
N ALA A 310 -4.66 2.33 5.37
CA ALA A 310 -3.31 1.94 5.77
C ALA A 310 -2.26 2.95 5.26
N LEU A 311 -2.30 3.33 3.98
CA LEU A 311 -1.36 4.29 3.39
C LEU A 311 -1.41 5.66 4.09
N LEU A 312 -2.62 6.21 4.30
CA LEU A 312 -2.80 7.49 4.99
C LEU A 312 -2.28 7.42 6.44
N ASN A 313 -2.46 6.29 7.13
CA ASN A 313 -1.92 6.09 8.48
C ASN A 313 -0.39 6.03 8.52
N VAL A 314 0.29 5.46 7.51
CA VAL A 314 1.77 5.48 7.47
C VAL A 314 2.30 6.89 7.17
N VAL A 315 1.62 7.67 6.31
CA VAL A 315 1.93 9.10 6.11
C VAL A 315 1.69 9.91 7.39
N ASP A 316 0.59 9.68 8.09
CA ASP A 316 0.24 10.43 9.30
C ASP A 316 1.19 10.15 10.47
N SER A 317 1.54 8.87 10.68
CA SER A 317 2.44 8.44 11.75
C SER A 317 3.93 8.74 11.50
N ALA A 318 4.31 9.17 10.29
CA ALA A 318 5.68 9.55 9.97
C ALA A 318 6.14 10.79 10.75
N ARG A 319 7.29 10.69 11.43
CA ARG A 319 7.85 11.74 12.29
C ARG A 319 9.04 12.51 11.70
N SER A 320 9.78 11.89 10.77
CA SER A 320 11.06 12.42 10.30
C SER A 320 11.12 12.58 8.78
N PHE A 321 10.70 11.56 8.04
CA PHE A 321 10.70 11.57 6.59
C PHE A 321 9.64 10.64 5.99
N ILE A 322 9.30 10.90 4.72
CA ILE A 322 8.46 10.09 3.85
C ILE A 322 9.15 10.04 2.49
N TYR A 323 9.68 8.89 2.09
CA TYR A 323 10.31 8.68 0.78
C TYR A 323 9.41 7.77 -0.05
N ILE A 324 9.04 8.21 -1.26
CA ILE A 324 8.08 7.51 -2.13
C ILE A 324 8.74 7.30 -3.50
N ALA A 325 8.77 6.06 -3.98
CA ALA A 325 9.12 5.71 -5.34
C ALA A 325 7.87 5.17 -6.07
N VAL A 326 7.43 5.82 -7.15
CA VAL A 326 6.21 5.43 -7.90
C VAL A 326 6.35 5.65 -9.40
N MET A 327 5.68 4.83 -10.20
CA MET A 327 5.64 5.01 -11.66
C MET A 327 4.91 6.30 -12.06
N ASN A 328 3.72 6.55 -11.51
CA ASN A 328 2.89 7.72 -11.80
C ASN A 328 2.44 8.38 -10.49
N TYR A 329 2.31 9.71 -10.49
CA TYR A 329 1.75 10.47 -9.37
C TYR A 329 0.69 11.46 -9.86
N LEU A 330 -0.57 11.24 -9.50
CA LEU A 330 -1.72 12.06 -9.88
C LEU A 330 -2.74 12.11 -8.73
N PRO A 331 -3.06 13.28 -8.15
CA PRO A 331 -4.21 13.47 -7.25
C PRO A 331 -5.54 13.52 -8.02
N THR A 332 -5.71 12.64 -9.01
CA THR A 332 -6.91 12.55 -9.84
C THR A 332 -7.24 11.08 -10.13
N LEU A 333 -8.53 10.81 -10.32
CA LEU A 333 -8.99 9.52 -10.80
C LEU A 333 -8.78 9.44 -12.32
N GLU A 334 -7.56 9.09 -12.72
CA GLU A 334 -7.07 9.00 -14.11
C GLU A 334 -8.07 8.32 -15.08
N PHE A 335 -8.76 7.28 -14.59
CA PHE A 335 -9.67 6.43 -15.35
C PHE A 335 -11.16 6.66 -15.05
N SER A 336 -11.51 7.71 -14.29
CA SER A 336 -12.91 8.10 -14.13
C SER A 336 -13.36 8.98 -15.29
N HIS A 337 -14.58 8.75 -15.76
CA HIS A 337 -15.24 9.59 -16.76
C HIS A 337 -16.61 10.03 -16.22
N PRO A 338 -16.81 11.33 -15.90
CA PRO A 338 -15.83 12.44 -16.02
C PRO A 338 -14.61 12.28 -15.10
N ARG A 339 -13.48 12.94 -15.44
CA ARG A 339 -12.29 13.01 -14.60
C ARG A 339 -12.67 13.65 -13.25
N ARG A 340 -12.19 13.08 -12.14
CA ARG A 340 -12.43 13.60 -10.79
C ARG A 340 -11.11 13.87 -10.08
N PHE A 341 -11.08 14.95 -9.29
CA PHE A 341 -9.99 15.21 -8.35
C PHE A 341 -10.09 14.22 -7.17
N TRP A 342 -8.94 13.75 -6.69
CA TRP A 342 -8.85 12.82 -5.56
C TRP A 342 -7.57 13.12 -4.78
N PRO A 343 -7.64 14.05 -3.82
CA PRO A 343 -6.44 14.59 -3.18
C PRO A 343 -5.95 13.78 -1.98
N ALA A 344 -6.62 12.70 -1.58
CA ALA A 344 -6.43 12.07 -0.26
C ALA A 344 -4.96 11.87 0.15
N ILE A 345 -4.10 11.36 -0.75
CA ILE A 345 -2.67 11.19 -0.46
C ILE A 345 -1.88 12.51 -0.63
N ASP A 346 -2.23 13.37 -1.58
CA ASP A 346 -1.59 14.67 -1.82
C ASP A 346 -1.80 15.61 -0.60
N ASP A 347 -3.02 15.70 -0.08
CA ASP A 347 -3.35 16.46 1.12
C ASP A 347 -2.54 15.98 2.35
N GLU A 348 -2.43 14.67 2.58
CA GLU A 348 -1.64 14.15 3.70
C GLU A 348 -0.14 14.39 3.54
N LEU A 349 0.41 14.30 2.32
CA LEU A 349 1.82 14.62 2.07
C LEU A 349 2.11 16.12 2.30
N ARG A 350 1.20 16.99 1.86
CA ARG A 350 1.29 18.43 2.12
C ARG A 350 1.18 18.72 3.61
N ARG A 351 0.24 18.08 4.33
CA ARG A 351 0.06 18.23 5.77
C ARG A 351 1.29 17.76 6.55
N ALA A 352 1.84 16.60 6.21
CA ALA A 352 3.04 16.06 6.83
C ALA A 352 4.25 17.00 6.69
N ALA A 353 4.46 17.57 5.49
CA ALA A 353 5.53 18.53 5.26
C ALA A 353 5.31 19.87 5.99
N TYR A 354 4.10 20.43 5.90
CA TYR A 354 3.80 21.79 6.36
C TYR A 354 3.52 21.88 7.86
N GLU A 355 2.67 21.00 8.41
CA GLU A 355 2.27 21.06 9.82
C GLU A 355 3.26 20.35 10.75
N ARG A 356 3.99 19.34 10.25
CA ARG A 356 4.87 18.49 11.06
C ARG A 356 6.35 18.57 10.68
N GLY A 357 6.72 19.30 9.62
CA GLY A 357 8.12 19.42 9.16
C GLY A 357 8.72 18.10 8.66
N VAL A 358 7.90 17.12 8.28
CA VAL A 358 8.34 15.81 7.81
C VAL A 358 8.98 15.96 6.43
N LYS A 359 10.19 15.42 6.23
CA LYS A 359 10.93 15.52 4.96
C LYS A 359 10.29 14.62 3.91
N VAL A 360 9.64 15.20 2.90
CA VAL A 360 8.99 14.43 1.83
C VAL A 360 9.91 14.35 0.62
N ARG A 361 10.13 13.13 0.09
CA ARG A 361 10.87 12.87 -1.16
C ARG A 361 10.02 12.01 -2.08
N LEU A 362 9.87 12.46 -3.32
CA LEU A 362 9.23 11.67 -4.38
C LEU A 362 10.24 11.39 -5.49
N LEU A 363 10.39 10.11 -5.84
CA LEU A 363 11.03 9.65 -7.05
C LEU A 363 9.93 9.13 -7.99
N VAL A 364 9.75 9.80 -9.14
CA VAL A 364 8.65 9.50 -10.07
C VAL A 364 9.16 9.20 -11.46
N SER A 365 8.70 8.10 -12.06
CA SER A 365 9.09 7.74 -13.43
C SER A 365 8.59 8.74 -14.46
N CYS A 366 9.41 9.06 -15.46
CA CYS A 366 9.04 9.91 -16.59
C CYS A 366 9.52 9.28 -17.90
N TRP A 367 8.56 8.77 -18.65
CA TRP A 367 8.76 8.02 -19.88
C TRP A 367 7.73 8.43 -20.92
N GLY A 368 7.85 7.95 -22.17
CA GLY A 368 7.03 8.39 -23.30
C GLY A 368 5.51 8.23 -23.14
N HIS A 369 5.05 7.46 -22.15
CA HIS A 369 3.63 7.21 -21.85
C HIS A 369 3.12 7.88 -20.56
N SER A 370 3.93 8.67 -19.85
CA SER A 370 3.50 9.44 -18.68
C SER A 370 2.44 10.51 -19.05
N ASP A 371 1.33 10.61 -18.30
CA ASP A 371 0.33 11.68 -18.55
C ASP A 371 0.98 13.07 -18.31
N PRO A 372 0.89 14.02 -19.27
CA PRO A 372 1.54 15.32 -19.16
C PRO A 372 1.16 16.14 -17.91
N SER A 373 -0.01 15.89 -17.32
CA SER A 373 -0.47 16.57 -16.10
C SER A 373 0.28 16.17 -14.84
N ILE A 374 0.96 15.00 -14.81
CA ILE A 374 1.84 14.58 -13.70
C ILE A 374 2.82 15.71 -13.36
N ARG A 375 3.44 16.32 -14.38
CA ARG A 375 4.40 17.41 -14.22
C ARG A 375 3.81 18.60 -13.45
N ALA A 376 2.55 18.96 -13.69
CA ALA A 376 1.91 20.10 -13.02
C ALA A 376 1.70 19.83 -11.53
N PHE A 377 1.24 18.61 -11.17
CA PHE A 377 1.05 18.22 -9.77
C PHE A 377 2.38 18.08 -9.02
N LEU A 378 3.40 17.50 -9.66
CA LEU A 378 4.75 17.41 -9.09
C LEU A 378 5.39 18.78 -8.83
N LEU A 379 5.22 19.74 -9.75
CA LEU A 379 5.66 21.12 -9.54
C LEU A 379 4.86 21.81 -8.43
N SER A 380 3.55 21.53 -8.31
CA SER A 380 2.70 22.03 -7.22
C SER A 380 3.10 21.51 -5.84
N LEU A 381 3.63 20.29 -5.73
CA LEU A 381 4.23 19.77 -4.49
C LEU A 381 5.59 20.40 -4.22
N ALA A 382 6.48 20.44 -5.23
CA ALA A 382 7.81 21.01 -5.08
C ALA A 382 7.80 22.51 -4.71
N ALA A 383 6.76 23.25 -5.11
CA ALA A 383 6.55 24.65 -4.76
C ALA A 383 6.28 24.90 -3.26
N LEU A 384 5.95 23.87 -2.47
CA LEU A 384 5.83 23.98 -1.01
C LEU A 384 7.18 23.93 -0.29
N ARG A 385 8.30 23.72 -1.00
CA ARG A 385 9.63 23.75 -0.40
C ARG A 385 9.98 25.18 0.03
N ASP A 386 10.05 25.41 1.33
CA ASP A 386 10.36 26.71 1.90
C ASP A 386 11.13 26.58 3.21
N ASN A 387 12.22 27.35 3.32
CA ASN A 387 13.08 27.37 4.49
C ASN A 387 12.45 28.15 5.67
N HIS A 388 11.49 29.05 5.43
CA HIS A 388 10.85 29.83 6.50
C HIS A 388 9.79 29.03 7.27
N THR A 389 9.01 28.20 6.57
CA THR A 389 8.03 27.27 7.14
C THR A 389 8.64 25.90 7.50
N HIS A 390 9.95 25.71 7.28
CA HIS A 390 10.66 24.44 7.44
C HIS A 390 10.10 23.26 6.59
N SER A 391 9.27 23.55 5.59
CA SER A 391 8.70 22.56 4.68
C SER A 391 9.75 22.06 3.68
N ASP A 392 10.16 20.80 3.79
CA ASP A 392 11.20 20.18 2.97
C ASP A 392 10.60 19.09 2.06
N ILE A 393 9.96 19.51 0.97
CA ILE A 393 9.52 18.64 -0.12
C ILE A 393 10.56 18.68 -1.26
N GLN A 394 10.95 17.52 -1.79
CA GLN A 394 11.75 17.44 -3.03
C GLN A 394 11.19 16.36 -3.93
N VAL A 395 11.11 16.68 -5.23
CA VAL A 395 10.63 15.77 -6.27
C VAL A 395 11.74 15.58 -7.29
N VAL A 396 12.07 14.31 -7.57
CA VAL A 396 13.01 13.88 -8.60
C VAL A 396 12.23 13.07 -9.63
N SER A 397 12.48 13.37 -10.90
CA SER A 397 11.86 12.67 -12.02
C SER A 397 12.92 11.94 -12.82
N THR A 398 12.79 10.62 -12.98
CA THR A 398 13.75 9.84 -13.79
C THR A 398 13.37 9.96 -15.27
N ALA A 399 13.91 10.98 -15.94
CA ALA A 399 13.75 11.14 -17.38
C ALA A 399 14.64 10.13 -18.13
N SER A 400 14.07 9.41 -19.08
CA SER A 400 14.82 8.61 -20.05
C SER A 400 15.68 9.53 -20.95
N GLY A 401 16.94 9.79 -20.55
CA GLY A 401 17.90 10.52 -21.38
C GLY A 401 18.92 11.46 -20.70
N HIS A 402 18.96 11.60 -19.36
CA HIS A 402 19.96 12.47 -18.71
C HIS A 402 20.83 11.76 -17.64
N PRO A 403 22.17 11.84 -17.72
CA PRO A 403 23.09 11.08 -16.86
C PRO A 403 23.37 11.73 -15.49
N SER A 404 22.34 12.31 -14.85
CA SER A 404 22.50 13.02 -13.58
C SER A 404 21.30 12.87 -12.64
N ALA A 405 21.06 11.63 -12.19
CA ALA A 405 20.22 11.38 -11.03
C ALA A 405 21.01 11.71 -9.74
N PRO A 406 20.46 12.48 -8.78
CA PRO A 406 21.13 12.74 -7.50
C PRO A 406 21.10 11.51 -6.59
N VAL A 407 22.22 11.25 -5.92
CA VAL A 407 22.40 10.13 -4.97
C VAL A 407 21.86 10.52 -3.60
N TRP A 408 20.99 9.68 -3.00
CA TRP A 408 20.53 9.84 -1.63
C TRP A 408 21.55 9.29 -0.62
N GLY A 409 21.74 10.00 0.50
CA GLY A 409 22.65 9.60 1.57
C GLY A 409 22.11 8.48 2.46
N SER A 410 23.04 7.78 3.13
CA SER A 410 22.78 6.57 3.93
C SER A 410 21.74 6.74 5.04
N PRO A 411 20.94 5.70 5.37
CA PRO A 411 19.93 5.77 6.42
C PRO A 411 20.57 5.71 7.82
N GLY A 412 20.09 6.59 8.70
CA GLY A 412 20.15 6.41 10.14
C GLY A 412 18.73 6.22 10.68
N ASP A 413 18.59 5.41 11.72
CA ASP A 413 17.34 4.93 12.33
C ASP A 413 16.10 5.84 12.19
N THR A 414 15.26 5.62 11.16
CA THR A 414 13.82 5.98 11.13
C THR A 414 13.11 5.38 9.90
N ALA A 415 11.77 5.48 9.85
CA ALA A 415 10.89 4.67 9.00
C ALA A 415 11.01 4.94 7.48
N PHE A 416 11.38 3.90 6.72
CA PHE A 416 11.39 3.88 5.26
C PHE A 416 10.01 3.44 4.73
N MET A 417 9.24 4.34 4.12
CA MET A 417 7.96 4.01 3.48
C MET A 417 8.13 3.78 1.96
N GLU A 418 8.99 2.83 1.58
CA GLU A 418 8.91 2.33 0.20
C GLU A 418 7.70 1.41 0.11
N VAL A 419 6.64 1.93 -0.51
CA VAL A 419 5.32 1.30 -0.52
C VAL A 419 5.39 0.02 -1.37
N VAL A 420 5.46 -1.15 -0.73
CA VAL A 420 5.27 -2.47 -1.37
C VAL A 420 3.78 -2.73 -1.70
N CYS A 421 3.12 -1.68 -2.17
CA CYS A 421 1.91 -1.68 -2.96
C CYS A 421 2.25 -0.79 -4.15
N HIS A 422 2.25 -1.33 -5.38
CA HIS A 422 2.34 -0.46 -6.54
C HIS A 422 1.14 0.51 -6.49
N LEU A 423 1.41 1.81 -6.29
CA LEU A 423 0.41 2.82 -5.89
C LEU A 423 -0.48 3.21 -7.07
N THR A 424 -1.24 2.24 -7.54
CA THR A 424 -2.17 2.33 -8.67
C THR A 424 -3.60 2.17 -8.17
N ARG A 425 -4.27 3.32 -8.06
CA ARG A 425 -5.71 3.49 -8.40
C ARG A 425 -6.69 2.76 -7.48
N MET A 426 -7.26 3.52 -6.55
CA MET A 426 -8.52 3.21 -5.90
C MET A 426 -9.56 4.27 -6.27
N VAL A 427 -10.79 3.82 -6.54
CA VAL A 427 -11.97 4.68 -6.73
C VAL A 427 -13.03 4.25 -5.71
N HIS A 428 -13.48 5.18 -4.88
CA HIS A 428 -14.52 4.94 -3.89
C HIS A 428 -15.91 4.93 -4.53
N SER A 429 -16.80 4.05 -4.06
CA SER A 429 -18.19 3.94 -4.52
C SER A 429 -19.15 4.30 -3.39
N GLU A 430 -19.82 5.45 -3.49
CA GLU A 430 -21.01 5.74 -2.68
C GLU A 430 -22.25 5.01 -3.27
N PRO A 431 -23.16 4.49 -2.44
CA PRO A 431 -24.43 3.94 -2.91
C PRO A 431 -25.42 5.07 -3.20
N ARG A 432 -26.12 5.00 -4.35
CA ARG A 432 -27.38 5.73 -4.58
C ARG A 432 -28.46 4.79 -5.10
N HIS A 433 -29.67 4.96 -4.58
CA HIS A 433 -30.86 4.23 -5.00
C HIS A 433 -31.42 4.72 -6.34
N SER A 434 -31.98 3.77 -7.09
CA SER A 434 -33.10 3.85 -8.06
C SER A 434 -33.21 5.04 -9.03
N GLY A 435 -33.21 4.71 -10.33
CA GLY A 435 -33.72 5.57 -11.40
C GLY A 435 -33.46 4.94 -12.77
N GLU A 436 -34.48 4.36 -13.40
CA GLU A 436 -34.37 3.74 -14.72
C GLU A 436 -34.21 4.80 -15.83
N THR A 437 -33.23 4.63 -16.73
CA THR A 437 -33.45 4.63 -18.18
C THR A 437 -32.18 4.24 -18.95
N MET A 438 -32.38 3.80 -20.20
CA MET A 438 -31.45 3.01 -21.00
C MET A 438 -30.67 3.87 -22.00
N GLY A 439 -29.34 3.74 -22.11
CA GLY A 439 -28.58 4.50 -23.12
C GLY A 439 -27.05 4.40 -23.10
N GLN A 440 -26.52 3.64 -24.06
CA GLN A 440 -25.16 3.69 -24.62
C GLN A 440 -23.93 3.24 -23.80
N VAL A 441 -23.05 2.57 -24.56
CA VAL A 441 -21.80 1.92 -24.17
C VAL A 441 -20.72 2.94 -23.79
N GLY A 442 -20.05 2.72 -22.65
CA GLY A 442 -18.85 3.47 -22.28
C GLY A 442 -17.98 2.70 -21.30
N ARG A 443 -16.82 2.22 -21.78
CA ARG A 443 -15.81 1.47 -20.99
C ARG A 443 -15.33 2.32 -19.81
N ARG A 444 -15.35 1.79 -18.59
CA ARG A 444 -14.89 2.47 -17.36
C ARG A 444 -14.16 1.48 -16.45
N GLY A 445 -13.15 1.98 -15.73
CA GLY A 445 -12.13 1.12 -15.11
C GLY A 445 -11.77 1.49 -13.66
N HIS A 446 -11.81 0.55 -12.72
CA HIS A 446 -11.34 0.64 -11.34
C HIS A 446 -10.05 -0.22 -11.16
N ARG A 447 -9.46 -0.34 -9.96
CA ARG A 447 -8.38 -1.32 -9.65
C ARG A 447 -8.39 -1.75 -8.18
N GLU A 448 -7.70 -2.85 -7.96
CA GLU A 448 -7.48 -3.51 -6.68
C GLU A 448 -6.01 -3.37 -6.27
N GLY A 449 -5.76 -3.37 -4.96
CA GLY A 449 -4.42 -3.24 -4.40
C GLY A 449 -4.28 -4.03 -3.10
N LEU A 450 -3.04 -4.28 -2.70
CA LEU A 450 -2.69 -4.95 -1.45
C LEU A 450 -1.43 -4.30 -0.87
N GLY A 451 -1.44 -4.10 0.45
CA GLY A 451 -0.33 -3.50 1.18
C GLY A 451 -0.02 -4.18 2.51
N LEU A 452 1.17 -3.90 3.02
CA LEU A 452 1.67 -4.37 4.31
C LEU A 452 1.95 -3.15 5.21
N GLY A 453 1.27 -3.08 6.35
CA GLY A 453 1.45 -2.02 7.34
C GLY A 453 2.26 -2.48 8.54
N PHE A 454 3.23 -1.66 8.96
CA PHE A 454 4.01 -1.88 10.17
C PHE A 454 3.65 -0.88 11.28
N GLY A 455 3.46 -1.37 12.52
CA GLY A 455 3.15 -0.53 13.68
C GLY A 455 4.36 -0.31 14.60
N GLY A 456 4.80 0.94 14.75
CA GLY A 456 5.89 1.29 15.68
C GLY A 456 5.40 1.55 17.11
N ARG A 457 6.02 0.91 18.12
CA ARG A 457 5.78 1.24 19.54
C ARG A 457 7.03 1.03 20.41
N GLU A 458 7.83 2.07 20.58
CA GLU A 458 8.83 2.12 21.66
C GLU A 458 8.12 2.18 23.02
N ARG A 459 8.56 1.35 23.98
CA ARG A 459 8.11 1.44 25.38
C ARG A 459 9.00 2.43 26.14
N GLY A 460 8.37 3.22 27.01
CA GLY A 460 9.01 4.32 27.73
C GLY A 460 10.19 3.91 28.61
N SER A 461 11.06 4.89 28.84
CA SER A 461 12.33 4.78 29.55
C SER A 461 12.17 4.46 31.05
N GLY A 462 12.91 3.45 31.51
CA GLY A 462 13.17 3.13 32.92
C GLY A 462 14.69 2.92 33.13
N PRO A 463 15.24 3.17 34.34
CA PRO A 463 16.61 3.65 34.43
C PRO A 463 17.71 2.56 34.49
N GLY A 464 18.79 2.81 33.74
CA GLY A 464 20.16 2.71 34.23
C GLY A 464 20.76 1.32 34.47
N TRP A 465 21.37 0.73 33.43
CA TRP A 465 22.44 -0.26 33.59
C TRP A 465 23.73 0.20 32.92
N ARG A 466 24.85 0.08 33.66
CA ARG A 466 26.16 0.63 33.29
C ARG A 466 26.87 -0.26 32.26
N ARG A 467 27.41 0.32 31.18
CA ARG A 467 28.39 -0.37 30.32
C ARG A 467 29.73 -0.53 31.04
N PRO A 468 30.37 -1.71 31.06
CA PRO A 468 31.77 -1.86 31.45
C PRO A 468 32.72 -1.42 30.32
N ARG A 469 33.91 -0.93 30.71
CA ARG A 469 35.01 -0.58 29.79
C ARG A 469 35.93 -1.77 29.53
N GLN A 470 36.36 -1.94 28.28
CA GLN A 470 37.63 -2.54 27.87
C GLN A 470 38.15 -1.63 26.72
N ARG A 471 39.33 -0.99 26.76
CA ARG A 471 40.72 -1.51 26.85
C ARG A 471 40.91 -2.69 25.87
N GLY A 472 41.54 -2.57 24.71
CA GLY A 472 42.55 -1.60 24.29
C GLY A 472 43.93 -2.22 24.46
N TRP A 473 44.45 -2.76 23.37
CA TRP A 473 45.86 -3.14 23.17
C TRP A 473 46.25 -2.65 21.78
N GLY A 474 47.27 -1.81 21.72
CA GLY A 474 48.03 -1.58 20.49
C GLY A 474 49.45 -2.09 20.72
N GLN A 475 50.16 -2.37 19.63
CA GLN A 475 51.61 -2.19 19.42
C GLN A 475 51.95 -2.78 18.02
N ASP A 476 53.01 -2.42 17.31
CA ASP A 476 53.84 -1.20 17.19
C ASP A 476 54.91 -1.50 16.09
N TRP A 477 55.65 -0.48 15.61
CA TRP A 477 56.80 -0.57 14.66
C TRP A 477 56.50 -1.03 13.20
N GLY A 478 57.22 -0.55 12.17
CA GLY A 478 58.19 0.54 12.11
C GLY A 478 59.16 0.47 10.92
N GLY A 479 59.38 1.59 10.21
CA GLY A 479 60.42 1.78 9.17
C GLY A 479 60.15 1.14 7.79
N GLY A 480 60.66 1.66 6.67
CA GLY A 480 61.39 2.92 6.44
C GLY A 480 61.95 3.06 5.01
N THR A 481 62.00 4.29 4.49
CA THR A 481 62.92 4.82 3.42
C THR A 481 63.09 4.10 2.06
N GLY A 482 62.94 4.82 0.92
CA GLY A 482 63.42 4.28 -0.37
C GLY A 482 63.14 5.02 -1.71
N ARG A 483 63.62 6.27 -1.87
CA ARG A 483 63.92 7.07 -3.11
C ARG A 483 63.33 6.76 -4.52
N ARG A 484 63.14 7.87 -5.26
CA ARG A 484 62.77 8.00 -6.70
C ARG A 484 63.81 7.43 -7.70
N VAL A 485 63.31 6.79 -8.78
CA VAL A 485 63.79 6.83 -10.20
C VAL A 485 62.57 6.58 -11.11
N GLY A 486 62.39 7.16 -12.31
CA GLY A 486 63.09 8.31 -12.89
C GLY A 486 62.82 8.68 -14.36
N THR A 487 62.36 7.76 -15.25
CA THR A 487 62.46 7.95 -16.72
C THR A 487 61.17 7.79 -17.54
N ARG A 488 61.09 8.60 -18.60
CA ARG A 488 60.13 8.53 -19.74
C ARG A 488 60.42 7.31 -20.65
N THR A 489 59.42 6.84 -21.41
CA THR A 489 59.37 6.93 -22.90
C THR A 489 58.11 6.27 -23.50
N GLY A 490 57.62 6.82 -24.62
CA GLY A 490 56.64 6.18 -25.53
C GLY A 490 55.17 6.21 -25.06
N GLY A 491 54.18 6.31 -25.94
CA GLY A 491 54.26 6.46 -27.40
C GLY A 491 52.89 6.25 -28.05
N VAL A 492 52.35 7.32 -28.63
CA VAL A 492 51.15 7.41 -29.48
C VAL A 492 50.85 6.14 -30.31
N SER A 493 49.59 5.66 -30.30
CA SER A 493 48.76 5.50 -31.53
C SER A 493 47.40 4.80 -31.30
N ARG A 494 46.34 5.50 -31.72
CA ARG A 494 44.97 5.04 -32.05
C ARG A 494 44.09 4.59 -30.89
#